data_AF-A0A365XSW6-F1
#
_entry.id   AF-A0A365XSW6-F1
#
_cell.length_a   1.000
_cell.length_b   1.000
_cell.length_c   1.000
_cell.angle_alpha   90.00
_cell.angle_beta   90.00
_cell.angle_gamma   90.00
#
_symmetry.space_group_name_H-M   'P 1'
#
loop_
_entity.id
_entity.type
_entity.pdbx_description
1 polymer ?
#
loop_
_entity_poly.entity_id
_entity_poly.type
_entity_poly.pdbx_seq_one_letter_code
_entity_poly.pdbx_strand_id
1 'polypeptide(L)'
;MQRHSALIPLSHEHKRLLFVCRYLKKDAAPYEGFPLETQARFEYMVKVFQELMVPHIQKEEYLFEKCAGRNTAVDALIAELQQEHRAISSMYSAITESTNLEDDMDKIATSLEMHIRKEERVFFELLQKELPDMLQNIQLEK
;
A
#
# COMPACT_ATOMS: atom_id res chain seq x y z
N MET A 1 -14.16 -12.55 8.65
CA MET A 1 -13.90 -12.11 10.03
C MET A 1 -13.92 -10.59 10.05
N GLN A 2 -14.45 -9.95 11.10
CA GLN A 2 -14.38 -8.48 11.20
C GLN A 2 -12.92 -8.05 11.36
N ARG A 3 -12.52 -6.94 10.71
CA ARG A 3 -11.17 -6.37 10.85
C ARG A 3 -10.94 -5.94 12.30
N HIS A 4 -9.81 -6.35 12.89
CA HIS A 4 -9.38 -5.97 14.21
C HIS A 4 -9.15 -4.45 14.26
N SER A 5 -9.54 -3.81 15.36
CA SER A 5 -9.54 -2.35 15.50
C SER A 5 -8.19 -1.72 15.19
N ALA A 6 -7.09 -2.35 15.64
CA ALA A 6 -5.73 -1.88 15.36
C ALA A 6 -5.38 -1.79 13.87
N LEU A 7 -6.03 -2.58 13.01
CA LEU A 7 -5.75 -2.62 11.57
C LEU A 7 -6.71 -1.74 10.74
N ILE A 8 -7.81 -1.27 11.34
CA ILE A 8 -8.80 -0.40 10.65
C ILE A 8 -8.17 0.88 10.10
N PRO A 9 -7.26 1.58 10.82
CA PRO A 9 -6.60 2.77 10.26
C PRO A 9 -5.85 2.49 8.96
N LEU A 10 -5.08 1.39 8.89
CA LEU A 10 -4.40 0.98 7.66
C LEU A 10 -5.40 0.68 6.54
N SER A 11 -6.49 -0.04 6.84
CA SER A 11 -7.55 -0.31 5.85
C SER A 11 -8.24 0.96 5.33
N HIS A 12 -8.37 2.01 6.14
CA HIS A 12 -8.89 3.30 5.68
C HIS A 12 -7.94 3.99 4.69
N GLU A 13 -6.63 3.88 4.91
CA GLU A 13 -5.62 4.40 4.00
C GLU A 13 -5.56 3.60 2.71
N HIS A 14 -5.61 2.27 2.79
CA HIS A 14 -5.76 1.38 1.65
C HIS A 14 -6.94 1.78 0.76
N LYS A 15 -8.09 2.13 1.34
CA LYS A 15 -9.24 2.59 0.54
C LYS A 15 -8.91 3.82 -0.31
N ARG A 16 -8.14 4.76 0.23
CA ARG A 16 -7.71 5.97 -0.49
C ARG A 16 -6.66 5.64 -1.54
N LEU A 17 -5.67 4.81 -1.20
CA LEU A 17 -4.64 4.36 -2.13
C LEU A 17 -5.23 3.55 -3.30
N LEU A 18 -6.23 2.70 -3.06
CA LEU A 18 -6.92 1.95 -4.12
C LEU A 18 -7.70 2.84 -5.08
N PHE A 19 -8.25 3.96 -4.60
CA PHE A 19 -8.81 4.98 -5.50
C PHE A 19 -7.72 5.56 -6.40
N VAL A 20 -6.55 5.86 -5.83
CA VAL A 20 -5.40 6.40 -6.57
C VAL A 20 -4.93 5.38 -7.62
N CYS A 21 -4.80 4.09 -7.27
CA CYS A 21 -4.50 3.03 -8.24
C CYS A 21 -5.48 3.04 -9.42
N ARG A 22 -6.80 3.10 -9.14
CA ARG A 22 -7.81 3.15 -10.20
C ARG A 22 -7.64 4.35 -11.11
N TYR A 23 -7.31 5.51 -10.55
CA TYR A 23 -7.16 6.76 -11.29
C TYR A 23 -5.87 6.80 -12.14
N LEU A 24 -4.81 6.13 -11.71
CA LEU A 24 -3.51 6.13 -12.40
C LEU A 24 -3.42 5.13 -13.56
N LYS A 25 -4.30 4.13 -13.62
CA LYS A 25 -4.31 3.16 -14.72
C LYS A 25 -4.59 3.81 -16.07
N LYS A 26 -4.12 3.18 -17.15
CA LYS A 26 -4.34 3.65 -18.53
C LYS A 26 -5.81 3.67 -18.93
N ASP A 27 -6.58 2.72 -18.41
CA ASP A 27 -8.00 2.56 -18.68
C ASP A 27 -8.90 3.29 -17.65
N ALA A 28 -8.33 4.26 -16.93
CA ALA A 28 -9.06 5.04 -15.92
C ALA A 28 -10.29 5.73 -16.54
N ALA A 29 -11.46 5.45 -15.95
CA ALA A 29 -12.70 6.14 -16.29
C ALA A 29 -12.67 7.58 -15.74
N PRO A 30 -13.30 8.56 -16.43
CA PRO A 30 -13.45 9.91 -15.92
C PRO A 30 -14.08 9.94 -14.53
N TYR A 31 -13.59 10.83 -13.66
CA TYR A 31 -14.13 11.05 -12.33
C TYR A 31 -14.15 12.55 -12.02
N GLU A 32 -15.25 13.03 -11.44
CA GLU A 32 -15.47 14.46 -11.24
C GLU A 32 -14.38 15.07 -10.33
N GLY A 33 -13.73 16.14 -10.81
CA GLY A 33 -12.62 16.78 -10.12
C GLY A 33 -11.24 16.15 -10.36
N PHE A 34 -11.14 15.12 -11.22
CA PHE A 34 -9.91 14.36 -11.48
C PHE A 34 -9.60 14.28 -12.98
N PRO A 35 -8.79 15.20 -13.52
CA PRO A 35 -8.39 15.23 -14.94
C PRO A 35 -7.65 13.95 -15.40
N LEU A 36 -7.85 13.50 -16.64
CA LEU A 36 -7.17 12.30 -17.17
C LEU A 36 -5.83 12.60 -17.86
N GLU A 37 -5.47 13.87 -17.98
CA GLU A 37 -4.19 14.33 -18.49
C GLU A 37 -3.03 13.66 -17.74
N THR A 38 -2.09 13.07 -18.48
CA THR A 38 -0.96 12.29 -17.94
C THR A 38 -0.19 13.06 -16.87
N GLN A 39 0.12 14.33 -17.12
CA GLN A 39 0.86 15.18 -16.20
C GLN A 39 0.08 15.45 -14.90
N ALA A 40 -1.24 15.68 -15.00
CA ALA A 40 -2.07 15.92 -13.81
C ALA A 40 -2.22 14.67 -12.95
N ARG A 41 -2.33 13.48 -13.57
CA ARG A 41 -2.25 12.18 -12.87
C ARG A 41 -0.91 12.00 -12.17
N PHE A 42 0.18 12.33 -12.84
CA PHE A 42 1.53 12.24 -12.27
C PHE A 42 1.72 13.15 -11.05
N GLU A 43 1.35 14.42 -11.14
CA GLU A 43 1.42 15.38 -10.03
C GLU A 43 0.59 14.92 -8.83
N TYR A 44 -0.61 14.40 -9.10
CA TYR A 44 -1.47 13.83 -8.06
C TYR A 44 -0.83 12.59 -7.40
N MET A 45 -0.24 11.69 -8.18
CA MET A 45 0.50 10.54 -7.65
C MET A 45 1.63 10.99 -6.73
N VAL A 46 2.48 11.94 -7.16
CA VAL A 46 3.59 12.46 -6.35
C VAL A 46 3.09 12.99 -5.01
N LYS A 47 2.02 13.79 -5.03
CA LYS A 47 1.40 14.32 -3.82
C LYS A 47 0.93 13.19 -2.88
N VAL A 48 0.19 12.22 -3.39
CA VAL A 48 -0.34 11.10 -2.58
C VAL A 48 0.78 10.23 -2.03
N PHE A 49 1.83 9.99 -2.81
CA PHE A 49 2.98 9.20 -2.34
C PHE A 49 3.65 9.88 -1.15
N GLN A 50 3.83 11.19 -1.20
CA GLN A 50 4.42 11.96 -0.09
C GLN A 50 3.50 12.05 1.14
N GLU A 51 2.22 12.38 0.93
CA GLU A 51 1.30 12.68 2.03
C GLU A 51 0.66 11.45 2.67
N LEU A 52 0.54 10.34 1.93
CA LEU A 52 -0.18 9.15 2.38
C LEU A 52 0.68 7.88 2.33
N MET A 53 1.37 7.61 1.22
CA MET A 53 2.11 6.35 1.08
C MET A 53 3.28 6.25 2.06
N VAL A 54 4.08 7.31 2.19
CA VAL A 54 5.25 7.28 3.08
C VAL A 54 4.85 7.07 4.56
N PRO A 55 3.90 7.83 5.14
CA PRO A 55 3.41 7.56 6.50
C PRO A 55 2.77 6.18 6.66
N HIS A 56 2.11 5.67 5.61
CA HIS A 56 1.49 4.36 5.61
C HIS A 56 2.52 3.23 5.73
N ILE A 57 3.53 3.23 4.85
CA ILE A 57 4.63 2.26 4.90
C ILE A 57 5.36 2.28 6.26
N GLN A 58 5.55 3.46 6.86
CA GLN A 58 6.17 3.54 8.19
C GLN A 58 5.37 2.80 9.27
N LYS A 59 4.04 2.86 9.21
CA LYS A 59 3.18 2.12 10.15
C LYS A 59 3.20 0.61 9.87
N GLU A 60 3.31 0.22 8.61
CA GLU A 60 3.45 -1.18 8.22
C GLU A 60 4.78 -1.76 8.66
N GLU A 61 5.90 -1.07 8.43
CA GLU A 61 7.20 -1.51 8.92
C GLU A 61 7.22 -1.62 10.45
N TYR A 62 6.59 -0.67 11.16
CA TYR A 62 6.42 -0.79 12.61
C TYR A 62 5.58 -2.02 13.00
N LEU A 63 4.48 -2.30 12.29
CA LEU A 63 3.69 -3.51 12.49
C LEU A 63 4.52 -4.77 12.23
N PHE A 64 5.29 -4.81 11.15
CA PHE A 64 6.17 -5.91 10.78
C PHE A 64 7.21 -6.17 11.86
N GLU A 65 7.87 -5.12 12.37
CA GLU A 65 8.82 -5.21 13.48
C GLU A 65 8.19 -5.82 14.75
N LYS A 66 6.93 -5.48 15.05
CA LYS A 66 6.22 -6.06 16.21
C LYS A 66 5.81 -7.51 16.01
N CYS A 67 5.63 -7.94 14.77
CA CYS A 67 5.26 -9.30 14.41
C CYS A 67 6.47 -10.24 14.30
N ALA A 68 7.64 -9.70 13.94
CA ALA A 68 8.82 -10.47 13.58
C ALA A 68 9.22 -11.52 14.63
N GLY A 69 9.46 -12.75 14.18
CA GLY A 69 9.92 -13.87 14.98
C GLY A 69 8.85 -14.51 15.86
N ARG A 70 7.58 -14.07 15.78
CA ARG A 70 6.49 -14.63 16.58
C ARG A 70 5.79 -15.80 15.89
N ASN A 71 5.80 -15.85 14.57
CA ASN A 71 5.17 -16.92 13.79
C ASN A 71 5.83 -17.01 12.40
N THR A 72 6.26 -18.21 12.02
CA THR A 72 7.02 -18.43 10.78
C THR A 72 6.24 -18.14 9.50
N ALA A 73 4.93 -18.37 9.48
CA ALA A 73 4.09 -18.04 8.33
C ALA A 73 3.89 -16.52 8.20
N VAL A 74 3.75 -15.82 9.33
CA VAL A 74 3.72 -14.35 9.35
C VAL A 74 5.05 -13.77 8.88
N ASP A 75 6.17 -14.29 9.37
CA ASP A 75 7.51 -13.84 8.98
C ASP A 75 7.77 -14.00 7.47
N ALA A 76 7.34 -15.13 6.89
CA ALA A 76 7.45 -15.37 5.45
C ALA A 76 6.67 -14.33 4.63
N LEU A 77 5.45 -13.99 5.07
CA LEU A 77 4.62 -13.00 4.38
C LEU A 77 5.15 -11.57 4.56
N ILE A 78 5.70 -11.23 5.73
CA ILE A 78 6.40 -9.96 5.94
C ILE A 78 7.56 -9.80 4.97
N ALA A 79 8.39 -10.84 4.79
CA ALA A 79 9.52 -10.79 3.88
C ALA A 79 9.09 -10.53 2.41
N GLU A 80 7.97 -11.12 2.00
CA GLU A 80 7.35 -10.90 0.70
C GLU A 80 6.85 -9.44 0.56
N LEU A 81 6.07 -8.94 1.51
CA LEU A 81 5.55 -7.57 1.50
C LEU A 81 6.67 -6.52 1.49
N GLN A 82 7.73 -6.73 2.27
CA GLN A 82 8.91 -5.85 2.25
C GLN A 82 9.65 -5.89 0.91
N GLN A 83 9.64 -7.02 0.19
CA GLN A 83 10.16 -7.08 -1.17
C GLN A 83 9.31 -6.27 -2.14
N GLU A 84 7.99 -6.32 -1.99
CA GLU A 84 7.06 -5.50 -2.77
C GLU A 84 7.23 -4.01 -2.48
N HIS A 85 7.38 -3.60 -1.21
CA HIS A 85 7.70 -2.21 -0.83
C HIS A 85 8.94 -1.71 -1.57
N ARG A 86 10.02 -2.50 -1.60
CA ARG A 86 11.26 -2.15 -2.31
C ARG A 86 11.02 -2.03 -3.82
N ALA A 87 10.27 -2.95 -4.41
CA ALA A 87 9.98 -2.93 -5.84
C ALA A 87 9.16 -1.70 -6.23
N ILE A 88 8.10 -1.39 -5.49
CA ILE A 88 7.25 -0.20 -5.70
C ILE A 88 8.06 1.08 -5.51
N SER A 89 8.88 1.16 -4.47
CA SER A 89 9.76 2.31 -4.22
C SER A 89 10.78 2.52 -5.34
N SER A 90 11.28 1.42 -5.91
CA SER A 90 12.23 1.46 -7.04
C SER A 90 11.54 1.96 -8.31
N MET A 91 10.33 1.48 -8.60
CA MET A 91 9.53 1.96 -9.75
C MET A 91 9.21 3.46 -9.61
N TYR A 92 8.80 3.88 -8.42
CA TYR A 92 8.54 5.30 -8.14
C TYR A 92 9.80 6.15 -8.26
N SER A 93 10.97 5.67 -7.82
CA SER A 93 12.21 6.44 -7.94
C SER A 93 12.65 6.61 -9.40
N ALA A 94 12.37 5.63 -10.26
CA ALA A 94 12.73 5.66 -11.67
C ALA A 94 11.76 6.50 -12.53
N ILE A 95 10.56 6.82 -12.02
CA ILE A 95 9.51 7.43 -12.84
C ILE A 95 9.82 8.86 -13.29
N THR A 96 10.66 9.59 -12.55
CA THR A 96 11.06 10.97 -12.88
C THR A 96 11.91 11.03 -14.15
N GLU A 97 12.53 9.92 -14.54
CA GLU A 97 13.32 9.77 -15.76
C GLU A 97 12.55 8.99 -16.84
N SER A 98 11.25 8.73 -16.63
CA SER A 98 10.44 7.93 -17.53
C SER A 98 10.28 8.58 -18.90
N THR A 99 10.53 7.79 -19.95
CA THR A 99 10.18 8.14 -21.34
C THR A 99 8.77 7.70 -21.73
N ASN A 100 8.08 6.95 -20.86
CA ASN A 100 6.72 6.48 -21.06
C ASN A 100 5.93 6.52 -19.75
N LEU A 101 5.57 7.74 -19.33
CA LEU A 101 5.00 8.02 -18.03
C LEU A 101 3.65 7.33 -17.79
N GLU A 102 2.82 7.16 -18.82
CA GLU A 102 1.55 6.44 -18.71
C GLU A 102 1.75 4.96 -18.38
N ASP A 103 2.68 4.30 -19.07
CA ASP A 103 3.01 2.89 -18.83
C ASP A 103 3.57 2.68 -17.43
N ASP A 104 4.42 3.58 -16.97
CA ASP A 104 5.05 3.43 -15.67
C ASP A 104 4.09 3.74 -14.52
N MET A 105 3.21 4.74 -14.65
CA MET A 105 2.12 4.96 -13.70
C MET A 105 1.17 3.76 -13.61
N ASP A 106 0.82 3.15 -14.74
CA ASP A 106 -0.06 1.98 -14.79
C ASP A 106 0.56 0.74 -14.13
N LYS A 107 1.86 0.52 -14.34
CA LYS A 107 2.62 -0.54 -13.64
C LYS A 107 2.64 -0.31 -12.14
N ILE A 108 2.97 0.91 -11.68
CA ILE A 108 2.97 1.25 -10.26
C ILE A 108 1.58 1.04 -9.66
N ALA A 109 0.53 1.54 -10.31
CA ALA A 109 -0.84 1.39 -9.85
C ALA A 109 -1.28 -0.07 -9.72
N THR A 110 -0.90 -0.90 -10.70
CA THR A 110 -1.22 -2.33 -10.71
C THR A 110 -0.46 -3.09 -9.63
N SER A 111 0.85 -2.84 -9.49
CA SER A 111 1.66 -3.45 -8.42
C SER A 111 1.17 -3.05 -7.03
N LEU A 112 0.88 -1.77 -6.82
CA LEU A 112 0.37 -1.26 -5.55
C LEU A 112 -1.02 -1.81 -5.22
N GLU A 113 -1.92 -1.91 -6.20
CA GLU A 113 -3.22 -2.54 -5.96
C GLU A 113 -3.06 -4.00 -5.55
N MET A 114 -2.21 -4.78 -6.24
CA MET A 114 -1.96 -6.18 -5.89
C MET A 114 -1.40 -6.32 -4.47
N HIS A 115 -0.45 -5.47 -4.11
CA HIS A 115 0.15 -5.40 -2.77
C HIS A 115 -0.91 -5.11 -1.69
N ILE A 116 -1.66 -4.02 -1.81
CA ILE A 116 -2.74 -3.65 -0.86
C ILE A 116 -3.78 -4.79 -0.72
N ARG A 117 -4.12 -5.44 -1.84
CA ARG A 117 -5.08 -6.56 -1.82
C ARG A 117 -4.54 -7.76 -1.06
N LYS A 118 -3.23 -8.03 -1.16
CA LYS A 118 -2.56 -9.09 -0.42
C LYS A 118 -2.54 -8.78 1.07
N GLU A 119 -2.25 -7.54 1.44
CA GLU A 119 -2.26 -7.13 2.84
C GLU A 119 -3.64 -7.27 3.46
N GLU A 120 -4.65 -6.73 2.79
CA GLU A 120 -6.04 -6.78 3.25
C GLU A 120 -6.57 -8.22 3.39
N ARG A 121 -6.35 -9.06 2.38
CA ARG A 121 -7.01 -10.37 2.26
C ARG A 121 -6.21 -11.52 2.83
N VAL A 122 -4.89 -11.38 2.95
CA VAL A 122 -4.00 -12.47 3.34
C VAL A 122 -3.29 -12.09 4.63
N PHE A 123 -2.50 -11.02 4.62
CA PHE A 123 -1.64 -10.68 5.75
C PHE A 123 -2.44 -10.32 7.00
N PHE A 124 -3.39 -9.40 6.89
CA PHE A 124 -4.21 -9.00 8.02
C PHE A 124 -5.11 -10.13 8.52
N GLU A 125 -5.58 -11.02 7.65
CA GLU A 125 -6.32 -12.21 8.09
C GLU A 125 -5.42 -13.17 8.88
N LEU A 126 -4.19 -13.40 8.40
CA LEU A 126 -3.20 -14.23 9.07
C LEU A 126 -2.80 -13.64 10.43
N LEU A 127 -2.53 -12.34 10.51
CA LEU A 127 -2.19 -11.67 11.77
C LEU A 127 -3.28 -11.83 12.82
N GLN A 128 -4.55 -11.64 12.44
CA GLN A 128 -5.66 -11.76 13.38
C GLN A 128 -5.86 -13.19 13.88
N LYS A 129 -5.49 -14.18 13.06
CA LYS A 129 -5.57 -15.59 13.42
C LYS A 129 -4.40 -16.04 14.30
N GLU A 130 -3.19 -15.67 13.92
CA GLU A 130 -1.96 -16.22 14.50
C GLU A 130 -1.37 -15.34 15.61
N LEU A 131 -1.62 -14.02 15.58
CA LEU A 131 -1.06 -13.04 16.52
C LEU A 131 -2.11 -12.08 17.13
N PRO A 132 -3.27 -12.57 17.61
CA PRO A 132 -4.33 -11.70 18.16
C PRO A 132 -3.88 -10.86 19.36
N ASP A 133 -3.09 -11.45 20.27
CA ASP A 133 -2.59 -10.74 21.46
C ASP A 133 -1.63 -9.60 21.10
N MET A 134 -0.86 -9.73 20.01
CA MET A 134 0.01 -8.67 19.52
C MET A 134 -0.83 -7.50 19.00
N LEU A 135 -1.87 -7.78 18.21
CA LEU A 135 -2.78 -6.76 17.69
C LEU A 135 -3.55 -6.02 18.79
N GLN A 136 -3.79 -6.66 19.93
CA GLN A 136 -4.47 -6.03 21.06
C GLN A 136 -3.60 -4.99 21.78
N ASN A 137 -2.27 -5.13 21.71
CA ASN A 137 -1.31 -4.31 22.42
C ASN A 137 -0.57 -3.30 21.52
N ILE A 138 -0.75 -3.38 20.20
CA ILE A 138 -0.09 -2.46 19.26
C ILE A 138 -0.87 -1.14 19.13
N GLN A 139 -0.11 -0.05 19.00
CA GLN A 139 -0.62 1.29 18.67
C GLN A 139 0.10 1.76 17.41
N LEU A 140 -0.62 1.83 16.29
CA LEU A 140 -0.09 2.29 15.00
C LEU A 140 -0.13 3.81 14.84
N GLU A 141 -0.73 4.52 15.81
CA GLU A 141 -0.79 5.98 15.85
C GLU A 141 0.09 6.47 17.01
N LYS A 142 1.13 7.23 16.69
CA LYS A 142 1.86 8.10 17.62
C LYS A 142 2.10 9.45 16.96
#